data_AF-A0A6B9KV86-F1
#
_entry.id   AF-A0A6B9KV86-F1
#
_cell.length_a   1.000
_cell.length_b   1.000
_cell.length_c   1.000
_cell.angle_alpha   90.00
_cell.angle_beta   90.00
_cell.angle_gamma   90.00
#
_symmetry.space_group_name_H-M   'P 1'
#
loop_
_entity.id
_entity.type
_entity.pdbx_description
1 polymer ?
#
loop_
_entity_poly.entity_id
_entity_poly.type
_entity_poly.pdbx_seq_one_letter_code
_entity_poly.pdbx_strand_id
1 'polypeptide(L)' 'LKITGENPGSFGLVRSQNENLNIASVIKNGSDDNLKYLNSVEKYLDGQQNFAIRRYDNNGRTLYDINLAK' A
#
# COMPACT_ATOMS: atom_id res chain seq x y z
N LEU A 1 3.62 -0.39 -15.17
CA LEU A 1 3.38 0.53 -16.29
C LEU A 1 4.69 0.82 -17.02
N LYS A 2 4.78 0.54 -18.33
CA LYS A 2 5.93 0.93 -19.15
C LYS A 2 5.85 2.43 -19.45
N ILE A 3 6.95 3.16 -19.27
CA ILE A 3 7.06 4.59 -19.56
C ILE A 3 7.92 4.75 -20.80
N THR A 4 7.45 5.57 -21.73
CA THR A 4 8.12 5.93 -23.00
C THR A 4 8.45 7.42 -23.01
N GLY A 5 9.18 7.90 -24.03
CA GLY A 5 9.58 9.30 -24.17
C GLY A 5 10.99 9.57 -23.66
N GLU A 6 11.29 10.84 -23.34
CA GLU A 6 12.65 11.29 -22.95
C GLU A 6 13.17 10.62 -21.67
N ASN A 7 12.27 10.33 -20.73
CA ASN A 7 12.60 9.66 -19.47
C ASN A 7 11.92 8.27 -19.40
N PRO A 8 12.38 7.28 -20.18
CA PRO A 8 11.74 5.98 -20.26
C PRO A 8 12.02 5.11 -19.02
N GLY A 9 11.31 3.97 -18.92
CA GLY A 9 11.50 2.98 -17.87
C GLY A 9 10.17 2.40 -17.41
N SER A 10 9.97 2.24 -16.10
CA SER A 10 8.68 1.80 -15.58
C SER A 10 8.27 2.43 -14.26
N PHE A 11 6.96 2.36 -13.99
CA PHE A 11 6.37 2.47 -12.65
C PHE A 11 5.81 1.10 -12.26
N GLY A 12 6.27 0.55 -11.15
CA GLY A 12 5.83 -0.74 -10.62
C GLY A 12 5.22 -0.63 -9.23
N LEU A 13 4.22 -1.47 -8.94
CA LEU A 13 3.67 -1.61 -7.60
C LEU A 13 4.71 -2.27 -6.70
N VAL A 14 4.85 -1.76 -5.48
CA VAL A 14 5.67 -2.38 -4.42
C VAL A 14 4.87 -2.41 -3.12
N ARG A 15 5.08 -3.45 -2.32
CA ARG A 15 4.37 -3.68 -1.06
C ARG A 15 5.28 -4.25 0.01
N SER A 16 4.96 -3.96 1.26
CA SER A 16 5.49 -4.69 2.43
C SER A 16 5.01 -6.14 2.44
N GLN A 17 5.83 -7.01 3.03
CA GLN A 17 5.57 -8.45 3.18
C GLN A 17 5.70 -8.91 4.63
N ASN A 18 5.21 -8.09 5.56
CA ASN A 18 5.02 -8.52 6.94
C ASN A 18 3.89 -9.55 7.04
N GLU A 19 4.13 -10.63 7.77
CA GLU A 19 3.23 -11.80 7.78
C GLU A 19 2.28 -11.82 8.99
N ASN A 20 2.54 -11.03 10.03
CA ASN A 20 1.77 -11.03 11.29
C ASN A 20 0.59 -10.04 11.28
N LEU A 21 -0.33 -10.19 10.33
CA LEU A 21 -1.60 -9.43 10.27
C LEU A 21 -2.74 -10.23 10.91
N ASN A 22 -3.35 -9.68 11.96
CA ASN A 22 -4.51 -10.27 12.62
C ASN A 22 -5.71 -9.33 12.53
N ILE A 23 -6.40 -9.31 11.39
CA ILE A 23 -7.60 -8.47 11.20
C ILE A 23 -8.69 -8.79 12.23
N ALA A 24 -8.75 -10.04 12.73
CA ALA A 24 -9.70 -10.44 13.75
C ALA A 24 -9.51 -9.73 15.10
N SER A 25 -8.40 -9.02 15.32
CA SER A 25 -8.24 -8.15 16.49
C SER A 25 -9.14 -6.92 16.44
N VAL A 26 -9.68 -6.55 15.27
CA VAL A 26 -10.66 -5.46 15.12
C VAL A 26 -12.05 -6.03 15.35
N ILE A 27 -12.68 -5.66 16.48
CA ILE A 27 -13.97 -6.21 16.90
C ILE A 27 -15.10 -5.35 16.34
N LYS A 28 -16.07 -5.98 15.68
CA LYS A 28 -17.36 -5.34 15.34
C LYS A 28 -18.32 -5.47 16.53
N ASN A 29 -18.66 -4.36 17.18
CA ASN A 29 -19.66 -4.39 18.24
C ASN A 29 -21.06 -4.51 17.64
N GLY A 30 -22.03 -5.03 18.41
CA GLY A 30 -23.41 -5.18 17.95
C GLY A 30 -24.09 -3.87 17.55
N SER A 31 -23.58 -2.72 18.04
CA SER A 31 -24.05 -1.37 17.70
C SER A 31 -23.33 -0.74 16.50
N ASP A 32 -22.25 -1.36 16.00
CA ASP A 32 -21.50 -0.82 14.87
C ASP A 32 -22.19 -1.20 13.55
N ASP A 33 -22.47 -0.20 12.72
CA ASP A 33 -22.78 -0.47 11.32
C ASP A 33 -21.53 -0.96 10.57
N ASN A 34 -21.73 -1.43 9.33
CA ASN A 34 -20.64 -1.98 8.54
C ASN A 34 -19.61 -0.91 8.16
N LEU A 35 -20.01 0.35 7.98
CA LEU A 35 -19.10 1.43 7.60
C LEU A 35 -18.13 1.75 8.75
N LYS A 36 -18.63 1.81 9.99
CA LYS A 36 -17.82 2.03 11.18
C LYS A 36 -16.82 0.89 11.41
N TYR A 37 -17.23 -0.35 11.17
CA TYR A 37 -16.32 -1.49 11.20
C TYR A 37 -15.22 -1.39 10.13
N LEU A 38 -15.58 -1.10 8.87
CA LEU A 38 -14.62 -0.95 7.77
C LEU A 38 -13.62 0.19 8.03
N ASN A 39 -14.07 1.33 8.55
CA ASN A 39 -13.18 2.42 8.94
C ASN A 39 -12.19 2.04 10.05
N SER A 40 -12.59 1.12 10.95
CA SER A 40 -11.72 0.63 12.03
C SER A 40 -10.70 -0.37 11.50
N VAL A 41 -11.09 -1.22 10.54
CA VAL A 41 -10.17 -2.11 9.82
C VAL A 41 -9.15 -1.32 9.02
N GLU A 42 -9.56 -0.28 8.30
CA GLU A 42 -8.63 0.58 7.52
C GLU A 42 -7.58 1.21 8.44
N LYS A 43 -7.99 1.81 9.57
CA LYS A 43 -7.05 2.37 10.56
C LYS A 43 -6.07 1.34 11.12
N TYR A 44 -6.52 0.09 11.30
CA TYR A 44 -5.62 -1.00 11.69
C TYR A 44 -4.61 -1.29 10.57
N LEU A 45 -5.07 -1.41 9.33
CA LEU A 45 -4.20 -1.69 8.17
C LEU A 45 -3.24 -0.54 7.86
N ASP A 46 -3.62 0.73 8.06
CA ASP A 46 -2.74 1.90 7.91
C ASP A 46 -1.48 1.80 8.77
N GLY A 47 -1.60 1.23 9.98
CA GLY A 47 -0.47 1.02 10.90
C GLY A 47 0.31 -0.27 10.66
N GLN A 48 -0.16 -1.16 9.78
CA GLN A 48 0.41 -2.49 9.59
C GLN A 48 0.93 -2.73 8.18
N GLN A 49 0.26 -2.19 7.17
CA GLN A 49 0.62 -2.36 5.76
C GLN A 49 1.32 -1.12 5.23
N ASN A 50 2.08 -1.30 4.16
CA ASN A 50 2.77 -0.22 3.49
C ASN A 50 2.88 -0.53 1.99
N PHE A 51 2.47 0.44 1.17
CA PHE A 51 2.39 0.35 -0.29
C PHE A 51 3.03 1.58 -0.93
N ALA A 52 3.65 1.41 -2.08
CA ALA A 52 4.19 2.51 -2.87
C ALA A 52 4.18 2.18 -4.37
N ILE A 53 4.44 3.21 -5.18
CA ILE A 53 4.77 3.04 -6.60
C ILE A 53 6.25 3.38 -6.76
N ARG A 54 7.02 2.41 -7.24
CA ARG A 54 8.47 2.54 -7.45
C ARG A 54 8.78 2.94 -8.88
N ARG A 55 9.59 3.97 -9.08
CA ARG A 55 10.15 4.35 -10.37
C ARG A 55 11.40 3.53 -10.66
N TYR A 56 11.45 2.90 -11.82
CA TYR A 56 12.63 2.20 -12.33
C TYR A 56 13.17 2.84 -13.60
N ASP A 57 14.47 3.03 -13.73
CA ASP A 57 15.09 3.53 -14.95
C ASP A 57 14.86 2.60 -16.17
N ASN A 58 15.38 2.98 -17.33
CA ASN A 58 15.21 2.20 -18.56
C ASN A 58 15.89 0.83 -18.51
N ASN A 59 16.83 0.62 -17.58
CA ASN A 59 17.55 -0.62 -17.36
C ASN A 59 16.88 -1.49 -16.26
N GLY A 60 15.77 -1.01 -15.68
CA GLY A 60 15.04 -1.70 -14.62
C GLY A 60 15.61 -1.52 -13.21
N ARG A 61 16.54 -0.58 -13.00
CA ARG A 61 17.08 -0.28 -11.67
C ARG A 61 16.21 0.73 -10.96
N THR A 62 16.12 0.61 -9.64
CA THR A 62 15.28 1.49 -8.81
C THR A 62 15.86 2.90 -8.76
N LEU A 63 15.00 3.92 -8.86
CA LEU A 63 15.35 5.33 -8.66
C LEU A 63 14.80 5.87 -7.34
N TYR A 64 13.48 5.84 -7.16
CA TYR A 64 12.80 6.34 -5.96
C TYR A 64 11.41 5.70 -5.80
N ASP A 65 10.88 5.79 -4.58
CA ASP A 65 9.53 5.37 -4.22
C ASP A 65 8.64 6.60 -4.02
N ILE A 66 7.43 6.53 -4.56
CA ILE A 66 6.35 7.47 -4.23
C ILE A 66 5.42 6.73 -3.27
N ASN A 67 5.49 7.12 -1.99
CA ASN A 67 4.68 6.57 -0.91
C ASN A 67 3.90 7.72 -0.26
N LEU A 68 2.57 7.66 -0.30
CA LEU A 68 1.71 8.74 0.20
C LEU A 68 1.54 8.75 1.72
N ALA A 69 1.80 7.62 2.38
CA ALA A 69 1.65 7.46 3.82
C ALA A 69 2.97 7.75 4.58
N LYS A 70 4.02 8.18 3.89
CA LYS A 70 5.36 8.44 4.44
C LYS A 70 5.82 9.85 4.19
#